data_AF-A0A1D3K2F6-F1
#
_entry.id   AF-A0A1D3K2F6-F1
#
_cell.length_a   1.000
_cell.length_b   1.000
_cell.length_c   1.000
_cell.angle_alpha   90.00
_cell.angle_beta   90.00
_cell.angle_gamma   90.00
#
_symmetry.space_group_name_H-M   'P 1'
#
loop_
_entity.id
_entity.type
_entity.pdbx_description
1 polymer ?
#
loop_
_entity_poly.entity_id
_entity_poly.type
_entity_poly.pdbx_seq_one_letter_code
_entity_poly.pdbx_strand_id
1 'polypeptide(L)' 'MADQTNQKQPLSAAERQRLFKERQREAGFRHTTVWIHTEAEDEGKQAARDGKPLEPMESKDPMSWAAGWISEQGKQ' A
#
# COMPACT_ATOMS: atom_id res chain seq x y z
N MET A 1 -21.37 31.63 32.97
CA MET A 1 -22.16 31.00 31.88
C MET A 1 -21.31 29.88 31.32
N ALA A 2 -21.83 28.64 31.36
CA ALA A 2 -21.02 27.44 31.27
C ALA A 2 -20.44 27.22 29.86
N ASP A 3 -19.11 27.15 29.81
CA ASP A 3 -18.31 26.76 28.65
C ASP A 3 -18.38 25.22 28.52
N GLN A 4 -19.52 24.69 28.07
CA GLN A 4 -19.68 23.27 27.81
C GLN A 4 -19.11 22.95 26.43
N THR A 5 -17.80 22.73 26.42
CA THR A 5 -17.07 21.76 25.60
C THR A 5 -17.87 21.14 24.46
N ASN A 6 -17.67 21.71 23.27
CA ASN A 6 -18.03 21.12 21.98
C ASN A 6 -17.23 19.80 21.79
N GLN A 7 -17.69 18.72 22.42
CA GLN A 7 -17.09 17.39 22.25
C GLN A 7 -17.43 16.92 20.83
N LYS A 8 -16.53 17.15 19.88
CA LYS A 8 -16.65 16.61 18.52
C LYS A 8 -16.83 15.10 18.62
N GLN A 9 -17.98 14.61 18.16
CA GLN A 9 -18.23 13.17 18.09
C GLN A 9 -17.10 12.49 17.30
N PRO A 10 -16.68 11.28 17.70
CA PRO A 10 -15.62 10.57 17.00
C PRO A 10 -16.05 10.28 15.57
N LEU A 11 -15.16 10.56 14.61
CA LEU A 11 -15.39 10.29 13.19
C LEU A 11 -15.75 8.82 12.97
N SER A 12 -16.74 8.58 12.13
CA SER A 12 -17.11 7.25 11.65
C SER A 12 -15.99 6.62 10.82
N ALA A 13 -16.04 5.29 10.63
CA ALA A 13 -15.08 4.59 9.79
C ALA A 13 -15.09 5.09 8.34
N ALA A 14 -16.27 5.39 7.80
CA ALA A 14 -16.43 5.92 6.45
C ALA A 14 -15.79 7.30 6.29
N GLU A 15 -15.99 8.20 7.26
CA GLU A 15 -15.37 9.53 7.25
C GLU A 15 -13.85 9.45 7.32
N ARG A 16 -13.30 8.57 8.17
CA ARG A 16 -11.85 8.35 8.25
C ARG A 16 -11.28 7.83 6.92
N GLN A 17 -11.95 6.88 6.28
CA GLN A 17 -11.51 6.36 4.99
C GLN A 17 -11.54 7.44 3.90
N ARG A 18 -12.57 8.29 3.89
CA ARG A 18 -12.67 9.44 2.98
C ARG A 18 -11.52 10.41 3.18
N LEU A 19 -11.27 10.86 4.41
CA LEU A 19 -10.18 11.79 4.74
C LEU A 19 -8.80 11.21 4.40
N PHE A 20 -8.61 9.91 4.58
CA PHE A 20 -7.39 9.24 4.14
C PHE A 20 -7.22 9.31 2.61
N LYS A 21 -8.25 8.98 1.84
CA LYS A 21 -8.22 9.06 0.38
C LYS A 21 -7.98 10.48 -0.14
N GLU A 22 -8.56 11.49 0.52
CA GLU A 22 -8.32 12.90 0.20
C GLU A 22 -6.85 13.27 0.40
N ARG A 23 -6.25 12.96 1.56
CA ARG A 23 -4.82 13.19 1.82
C ARG A 23 -3.90 12.48 0.84
N GLN A 24 -4.21 11.23 0.47
CA GLN A 24 -3.44 10.50 -0.54
C GLN A 24 -3.51 11.18 -1.91
N ARG A 25 -4.69 11.70 -2.29
CA ARG A 25 -4.88 12.41 -3.56
C ARG A 25 -4.15 13.75 -3.58
N GLU A 26 -4.17 14.50 -2.47
CA GLU A 26 -3.40 15.74 -2.29
C GLU A 26 -1.89 15.49 -2.38
N ALA A 27 -1.41 14.35 -1.89
CA ALA A 27 -0.03 13.90 -2.04
C ALA A 27 0.31 13.37 -3.45
N GLY A 28 -0.62 13.45 -4.41
CA GLY A 28 -0.41 13.05 -5.81
C GLY A 28 -0.65 11.57 -6.11
N PHE A 29 -1.12 10.77 -5.15
CA PHE A 29 -1.41 9.35 -5.37
C PHE A 29 -2.78 9.15 -6.05
N ARG A 30 -2.84 8.18 -6.97
CA ARG A 30 -4.08 7.66 -7.55
C ARG A 30 -4.36 6.25 -7.04
N HIS A 31 -5.52 6.03 -6.43
CA HIS A 31 -5.95 4.70 -6.06
C HIS A 31 -6.29 3.88 -7.31
N THR A 32 -5.55 2.80 -7.54
CA THR A 32 -5.77 1.84 -8.61
C THR A 32 -5.88 0.47 -7.96
N THR A 33 -6.94 -0.27 -8.24
CA THR A 33 -7.13 -1.64 -7.71
C THR A 33 -6.59 -2.63 -8.73
N VAL A 34 -5.76 -3.56 -8.26
CA VAL A 34 -5.17 -4.64 -9.07
C VAL A 34 -5.28 -5.96 -8.32
N TRP A 35 -5.26 -7.06 -9.05
CA TRP A 35 -5.11 -8.41 -8.50
C TRP A 35 -3.63 -8.79 -8.47
N ILE A 36 -3.18 -9.44 -7.39
CA ILE A 36 -1.80 -9.90 -7.22
C ILE A 36 -1.79 -11.42 -7.26
N HIS A 37 -0.93 -11.99 -8.10
CA HIS A 37 -0.67 -13.42 -8.15
C HIS A 37 0.29 -13.80 -7.00
N THR A 38 -0.23 -14.47 -5.97
CA THR A 38 0.50 -14.75 -4.72
C THR A 38 1.84 -15.46 -4.93
N GLU A 39 1.89 -16.48 -5.79
CA GLU A 39 3.14 -17.21 -6.08
C GLU A 39 4.24 -16.29 -6.64
N ALA A 40 3.88 -15.42 -7.59
CA ALA A 40 4.84 -14.50 -8.22
C ALA A 40 5.28 -13.43 -7.22
N GLU A 41 4.37 -12.94 -6.37
CA GLU A 41 4.69 -12.03 -5.28
C GLU A 41 5.71 -12.65 -4.30
N ASP A 42 5.50 -13.91 -3.91
CA ASP A 42 6.38 -14.60 -2.98
C ASP A 42 7.76 -14.91 -3.61
N GLU A 43 7.81 -15.26 -4.90
CA GLU A 43 9.07 -15.34 -5.66
C GLU A 43 9.84 -14.01 -5.65
N GLY A 44 9.14 -12.90 -5.87
CA GLY A 44 9.71 -11.55 -5.82
C GLY A 44 10.27 -11.20 -4.44
N LYS A 45 9.53 -11.52 -3.37
CA LYS A 45 10.01 -11.34 -1.99
C LYS A 45 11.28 -12.15 -1.74
N GLN A 46 11.30 -13.43 -2.16
CA GLN A 46 12.47 -14.28 -1.97
C GLN A 46 13.68 -13.74 -2.75
N ALA A 47 13.49 -13.29 -3.99
CA ALA A 47 14.55 -12.69 -4.78
C ALA A 47 15.15 -11.42 -4.13
N ALA A 48 14.32 -10.57 -3.54
CA ALA A 48 14.80 -9.41 -2.79
C ALA A 48 15.62 -9.80 -1.56
N ARG A 49 15.18 -10.83 -0.81
CA ARG A 49 15.93 -11.38 0.33
C ARG A 49 17.26 -12.00 -0.08
N ASP A 50 17.30 -12.62 -1.26
CA ASP A 50 18.51 -13.19 -1.84
C ASP A 50 19.47 -12.11 -2.39
N GLY A 51 19.07 -10.83 -2.41
CA GLY A 51 19.87 -9.73 -2.96
C GLY A 51 19.92 -9.71 -4.49
N LYS A 52 18.98 -10.37 -5.16
CA LYS A 52 18.89 -10.37 -6.63
C LYS A 52 18.34 -9.02 -7.14
N PRO A 53 18.75 -8.59 -8.35
CA PRO A 53 18.21 -7.38 -8.96
C PRO A 53 16.70 -7.49 -9.23
N LEU A 54 16.05 -6.34 -9.38
CA LEU A 54 14.63 -6.26 -9.75
C LEU A 54 14.46 -6.56 -11.26
N GLU A 55 14.30 -7.84 -11.59
CA GLU A 55 14.14 -8.34 -12.97
C GLU A 55 12.82 -9.13 -13.15
N PRO A 56 11.65 -8.46 -13.10
CA PRO A 56 10.35 -9.13 -13.06
C PRO A 56 9.89 -9.74 -14.39
N MET A 57 10.51 -9.35 -15.52
CA MET A 57 9.96 -9.59 -16.86
C MET A 57 9.90 -11.07 -17.26
N GLU A 58 10.72 -11.91 -16.63
CA GLU A 58 10.74 -13.37 -16.86
C GLU A 58 9.75 -14.13 -15.96
N SER A 59 9.08 -13.44 -15.03
CA SER A 59 8.13 -14.08 -14.12
C SER A 59 6.75 -14.28 -14.76
N LYS A 60 5.99 -15.19 -14.19
CA LYS A 60 4.61 -15.51 -14.59
C LYS A 60 3.68 -14.28 -14.55
N ASP A 61 3.88 -13.41 -13.58
CA ASP A 61 3.18 -12.13 -13.44
C ASP A 61 4.19 -11.06 -12.98
N PRO A 62 4.75 -10.28 -13.93
CA PRO A 62 5.78 -9.30 -13.65
C PRO A 62 5.36 -8.22 -12.64
N MET A 63 4.09 -7.83 -12.64
CA MET A 63 3.59 -6.80 -11.71
C MET A 63 3.56 -7.33 -10.28
N SER A 64 3.06 -8.56 -10.11
CA SER A 64 2.97 -9.23 -8.81
C SER A 64 4.36 -9.52 -8.24
N TRP A 65 5.28 -10.00 -9.09
CA TRP A 65 6.67 -10.24 -8.71
C TRP A 65 7.37 -8.96 -8.28
N ALA A 66 7.25 -7.89 -9.07
CA ALA A 66 7.85 -6.59 -8.72
C ALA A 66 7.27 -6.04 -7.41
N ALA A 67 5.96 -6.18 -7.18
CA ALA A 67 5.32 -5.77 -5.93
C ALA A 67 5.93 -6.50 -4.71
N GLY A 68 6.13 -7.81 -4.82
CA GLY A 68 6.78 -8.62 -3.80
C GLY A 68 8.21 -8.16 -3.50
N TRP A 69 9.02 -7.98 -4.55
CA TRP A 69 10.42 -7.55 -4.43
C TRP A 69 10.53 -6.16 -3.76
N ILE A 70 9.74 -5.19 -4.22
CA ILE A 70 9.72 -3.82 -3.68
C ILE A 70 9.28 -3.82 -2.20
N SER A 71 8.34 -4.69 -1.82
CA SER A 71 7.83 -4.76 -0.45
C SER A 71 8.88 -5.15 0.58
N GLU A 72 9.96 -5.84 0.18
CA GLU A 72 11.04 -6.26 1.08
C GLU A 72 12.14 -5.20 1.20
N GLN A 73 12.34 -4.34 0.21
CA GLN A 73 13.33 -3.24 0.29
C GLN A 73 12.99 -2.20 1.37
N GLY A 74 11.70 -1.99 1.65
CA GLY A 74 11.26 -1.06 2.70
C GLY A 74 11.33 -1.60 4.13
N LYS A 75 11.79 -2.83 4.33
CA LYS A 75 11.86 -3.50 5.63
C LYS A 75 13.28 -3.66 6.19
N GLN A 76 14.29 -3.33 5.39
CA GLN A 76 15.70 -3.24 5.81
C GLN A 76 15.99 -1.86 6.40
#